data_AF-A0A0L0T417-F1
#
_entry.id   AF-A0A0L0T417-F1
#
_cell.length_a   1.000
_cell.length_b   1.000
_cell.length_c   1.000
_cell.angle_alpha   90.00
_cell.angle_beta   90.00
_cell.angle_gamma   90.00
#
_symmetry.space_group_name_H-M   'P 1'
#
loop_
_entity.id
_entity.type
_entity.pdbx_description
1 polymer ?
#
loop_
_entity_poly.entity_id
_entity_poly.type
_entity_poly.pdbx_seq_one_letter_code
_entity_poly.pdbx_strand_id
1 'polypeptide(L)'
;MGHSDAPTAAGAAAAYSWVPQTPAANDPVAPTPHRLEASTARTSMASVGGTKSATSAVGKSTVWVKRAAIATAALVVLAGATILILHAAKVSLPFWPINKDEAGGVPTSTALPTGTSSSTADSTSTSTSTTVAPPSPTPIMPSSKGVYFGAHVWGDGADWFPPSPSDFNSKLGITASGFSAFVYVDPNSGLRDPDAILKHAEQVRAAKATFMMLTVEPSPGGLDMMTDSVNDKIAELLQSVNTKYGLPLFVRFAHEMNGIWYPWSQQPDKYRSTWIRFAKAVRAKAPSTTLVWAPNAPLGYPWSGSFGAKPGSADYRAMDTNGDGTVNALDDPFQPFYPGSDWVDWIGVSAFWYGNTWGNNELPTSEMADNFLFNRQGSIVAFANKYNKPFGVFEGGASYYPKGNTPAGTKSAVAAQLRKRQVASNDTAPGKPSSTKSTSTKSDSSKPTPPIVGERPGEPTKPATPTPTPTADPAPAPANVPASAIDAAIKRAWLKLLLDTAQRARSKLALLMWFEVLKTEEGGLVRDFALTRDGDVAARIKGDLGSYALALGGS
;
A
#
# COMPACT_ATOMS: atom_id res chain seq x y z
N MET A 1 22.95 -45.72 -32.12
CA MET A 1 21.70 -45.02 -32.48
C MET A 1 20.60 -45.69 -31.69
N GLY A 2 19.85 -45.12 -30.76
CA GLY A 2 19.75 -43.80 -30.15
C GLY A 2 18.70 -44.00 -29.05
N HIS A 3 19.11 -43.88 -27.79
CA HIS A 3 18.22 -43.95 -26.64
C HIS A 3 17.58 -42.57 -26.42
N SER A 4 16.25 -42.53 -26.33
CA SER A 4 15.51 -41.38 -25.81
C SER A 4 14.37 -41.89 -24.93
N ASP A 5 14.72 -42.23 -23.69
CA ASP A 5 13.76 -42.38 -22.60
C ASP A 5 13.57 -41.01 -21.94
N ALA A 6 12.34 -40.48 -22.05
CA ALA A 6 11.89 -39.32 -21.31
C ALA A 6 11.52 -39.73 -19.88
N PRO A 7 11.97 -39.01 -18.83
CA PRO A 7 11.39 -39.18 -17.52
C PRO A 7 10.24 -38.19 -17.32
N THR A 8 9.12 -38.78 -16.92
CA THR A 8 7.97 -38.19 -16.23
C THR A 8 8.37 -37.24 -15.09
N ALA A 9 7.94 -35.98 -15.17
CA ALA A 9 7.94 -35.06 -14.03
C ALA A 9 6.51 -34.92 -13.49
N ALA A 10 6.19 -35.75 -12.49
CA ALA A 10 5.08 -35.51 -11.58
C ALA A 10 5.50 -34.41 -10.59
N GLY A 11 4.88 -33.24 -10.69
CA GLY A 11 4.99 -32.16 -9.72
C GLY A 11 3.60 -31.56 -9.52
N ALA A 12 2.92 -32.03 -8.48
CA ALA A 12 1.60 -31.54 -8.09
C ALA A 12 1.67 -30.05 -7.76
N ALA A 13 1.06 -29.21 -8.60
CA ALA A 13 0.81 -27.82 -8.30
C ALA A 13 -0.32 -27.76 -7.27
N ALA A 14 0.01 -27.47 -6.01
CA ALA A 14 -1.00 -27.13 -5.00
C ALA A 14 -1.62 -25.78 -5.37
N ALA A 15 -2.90 -25.81 -5.74
CA ALA A 15 -3.70 -24.60 -5.94
C ALA A 15 -3.88 -23.89 -4.58
N TYR A 16 -3.30 -22.70 -4.44
CA TYR A 16 -3.51 -21.84 -3.29
C TYR A 16 -4.83 -21.08 -3.46
N SER A 17 -5.91 -21.60 -2.89
CA SER A 17 -7.18 -20.87 -2.76
C SER A 17 -7.10 -19.92 -1.57
N TRP A 18 -7.07 -18.61 -1.81
CA TRP A 18 -7.26 -17.59 -0.78
C TRP A 18 -8.70 -17.08 -0.86
N VAL A 19 -9.51 -17.43 0.14
CA VAL A 19 -10.86 -16.87 0.36
C VAL A 19 -10.90 -16.38 1.80
N PRO A 20 -11.28 -15.13 2.07
CA PRO A 20 -11.60 -14.70 3.43
C PRO A 20 -12.83 -15.50 3.88
N GLN A 21 -12.69 -16.37 4.89
CA GLN A 21 -13.85 -17.00 5.50
C GLN A 21 -14.61 -15.94 6.30
N THR A 22 -15.81 -15.59 5.84
CA THR A 22 -16.82 -14.93 6.65
C THR A 22 -17.32 -15.90 7.73
N PRO A 23 -17.45 -15.49 9.00
CA PRO A 23 -18.12 -16.31 10.00
C PRO A 23 -19.57 -16.57 9.60
N ALA A 24 -20.06 -17.78 9.86
CA ALA A 24 -21.43 -18.20 9.57
C ALA A 24 -22.47 -17.26 10.20
N ALA A 25 -23.56 -17.03 9.46
CA ALA A 25 -24.69 -16.20 9.85
C ALA A 25 -25.35 -16.71 11.14
N ASN A 26 -25.47 -15.83 12.13
CA ASN A 26 -26.50 -15.91 13.16
C ASN A 26 -27.32 -14.61 13.10
N ASP A 27 -28.65 -14.76 13.12
CA ASP A 27 -29.67 -13.72 12.97
C ASP A 27 -29.55 -12.52 13.95
N PRO A 28 -30.16 -11.36 13.63
CA PRO A 28 -29.65 -10.07 14.06
C PRO A 28 -30.20 -9.61 15.42
N VAL A 29 -29.31 -9.14 16.29
CA VAL A 29 -29.64 -8.22 17.39
C VAL A 29 -29.11 -6.84 17.01
N ALA A 30 -30.01 -5.86 16.99
CA ALA A 30 -29.72 -4.48 16.56
C ALA A 30 -28.64 -3.81 17.43
N PRO A 31 -27.64 -3.12 16.85
CA PRO A 31 -26.67 -2.37 17.64
C PRO A 31 -27.15 -0.94 17.94
N THR A 32 -27.08 -0.59 19.22
CA THR A 32 -27.21 0.76 19.79
C THR A 32 -26.04 1.65 19.34
N PRO A 33 -26.24 2.93 18.99
CA PRO A 33 -25.15 3.79 18.53
C PRO A 33 -24.27 4.25 19.71
N HIS A 34 -22.96 4.02 19.58
CA HIS A 34 -21.95 4.56 20.51
C HIS A 34 -21.59 6.01 20.15
N ARG A 35 -21.60 6.83 21.21
CA ARG A 35 -21.27 8.24 21.28
C ARG A 35 -19.75 8.43 21.11
N LEU A 36 -19.33 9.24 20.14
CA LEU A 36 -17.96 9.76 20.02
C LEU A 36 -17.74 10.82 21.11
N GLU A 37 -16.89 10.55 22.10
CA GLU A 37 -16.40 11.58 23.02
C GLU A 37 -15.05 12.11 22.52
N ALA A 38 -15.02 13.40 22.23
CA ALA A 38 -13.83 14.16 21.90
C ALA A 38 -13.01 14.41 23.19
N SER A 39 -11.74 14.01 23.18
CA SER A 39 -10.78 14.38 24.23
C SER A 39 -10.11 15.69 23.86
N THR A 40 -10.46 16.76 24.58
CA THR A 40 -9.81 18.07 24.57
C THR A 40 -8.62 18.11 25.52
N ALA A 41 -7.61 18.89 25.09
CA ALA A 41 -6.37 19.17 25.79
C ALA A 41 -6.56 19.77 27.20
N ARG A 42 -5.65 19.40 28.12
CA ARG A 42 -5.53 19.99 29.47
C ARG A 42 -4.64 21.22 29.44
N THR A 43 -5.15 22.32 30.00
CA THR A 43 -4.34 23.38 30.61
C THR A 43 -4.97 23.75 31.97
N SER A 44 -4.11 24.09 32.92
CA SER A 44 -4.28 24.26 34.36
C SER A 44 -5.25 25.34 34.85
N MET A 45 -5.96 25.11 35.97
CA MET A 45 -5.75 25.74 37.29
C MET A 45 -6.99 25.68 38.20
N ALA A 46 -6.71 25.43 39.49
CA ALA A 46 -7.38 25.89 40.71
C ALA A 46 -8.80 25.38 41.10
N SER A 47 -8.86 25.05 42.39
CA SER A 47 -9.92 24.46 43.22
C SER A 47 -11.09 25.39 43.57
N VAL A 48 -12.27 24.82 43.84
CA VAL A 48 -12.95 24.75 45.17
C VAL A 48 -14.44 24.38 44.99
N GLY A 49 -14.88 23.35 45.72
CA GLY A 49 -16.17 23.34 46.44
C GLY A 49 -17.43 22.86 45.73
N GLY A 50 -18.13 21.91 46.36
CA GLY A 50 -19.60 21.84 46.28
C GLY A 50 -20.18 20.49 45.87
N THR A 51 -20.41 19.62 46.85
CA THR A 51 -21.33 18.49 46.75
C THR A 51 -22.78 19.00 46.63
N LYS A 52 -23.58 18.43 45.70
CA LYS A 52 -24.97 17.96 45.95
C LYS A 52 -25.69 17.43 44.69
N SER A 53 -26.23 16.23 44.90
CA SER A 53 -27.52 15.68 44.46
C SER A 53 -27.84 15.53 42.97
N ALA A 54 -27.90 14.27 42.56
CA ALA A 54 -28.69 13.77 41.44
C ALA A 54 -30.20 13.82 41.77
N THR A 55 -31.03 14.32 40.85
CA THR A 55 -32.24 13.66 40.31
C THR A 55 -33.05 14.61 39.40
N SER A 56 -33.56 14.03 38.30
CA SER A 56 -34.62 14.50 37.39
C SER A 56 -34.28 15.55 36.32
N ALA A 57 -34.16 15.08 35.06
CA ALA A 57 -34.67 15.75 33.85
C ALA A 57 -34.52 14.83 32.63
N VAL A 58 -35.36 13.79 32.51
CA VAL A 58 -35.63 13.12 31.23
C VAL A 58 -36.97 13.67 30.73
N GLY A 59 -36.95 14.32 29.56
CA GLY A 59 -38.19 14.64 28.85
C GLY A 59 -38.21 15.98 28.10
N LYS A 60 -37.28 16.21 27.14
CA LYS A 60 -37.44 17.30 26.14
C LYS A 60 -36.86 17.01 24.73
N SER A 61 -36.46 15.78 24.38
CA SER A 61 -35.84 15.50 23.05
C SER A 61 -36.76 14.83 22.00
N THR A 62 -37.95 14.35 22.37
CA THR A 62 -38.77 13.50 21.46
C THR A 62 -39.70 14.27 20.51
N VAL A 63 -39.90 15.58 20.72
CA VAL A 63 -40.88 16.38 19.95
C VAL A 63 -40.28 17.02 18.69
N TRP A 64 -38.97 17.32 18.68
CA TRP A 64 -38.30 17.92 17.52
C TRP A 64 -38.03 16.94 16.39
N VAL A 65 -37.72 15.68 16.70
CA VAL A 65 -37.44 14.63 15.70
C VAL A 65 -38.68 14.26 14.89
N LYS A 66 -39.87 14.29 15.51
CA LYS A 66 -41.14 13.99 14.81
C LYS A 66 -41.58 15.11 13.84
N ARG A 67 -41.20 16.37 14.08
CA ARG A 67 -41.53 17.49 13.18
C ARG A 67 -40.63 17.55 11.94
N ALA A 68 -39.36 17.14 12.07
CA ALA A 68 -38.43 17.07 10.92
C ALA A 68 -38.81 15.94 9.93
N ALA A 69 -39.24 14.77 10.43
CA ALA A 69 -39.63 13.65 9.56
C ALA A 69 -40.89 13.93 8.73
N ILE A 70 -41.83 14.72 9.26
CA ILE A 70 -43.07 15.10 8.54
C ILE A 70 -42.78 16.12 7.43
N ALA A 71 -41.80 17.02 7.63
CA ALA A 71 -41.41 18.00 6.61
C ALA A 71 -40.70 17.36 5.41
N THR A 72 -39.87 16.34 5.63
CA THR A 72 -39.17 15.61 4.55
C THR A 72 -40.12 14.74 3.73
N ALA A 73 -41.12 14.12 4.37
CA ALA A 73 -42.14 13.35 3.65
C ALA A 73 -43.05 14.23 2.78
N ALA A 74 -43.39 15.45 3.25
CA ALA A 74 -44.18 16.40 2.47
C ALA A 74 -43.44 16.91 1.21
N LEU A 75 -42.11 17.10 1.28
CA LEU A 75 -41.30 17.54 0.15
C LEU A 75 -41.17 16.48 -0.96
N VAL A 76 -41.09 15.19 -0.59
CA VAL A 76 -41.03 14.08 -1.56
C VAL A 76 -42.36 13.89 -2.28
N VAL A 77 -43.49 14.08 -1.59
CA VAL A 77 -44.83 14.01 -2.21
C VAL A 77 -45.07 15.19 -3.16
N LEU A 78 -44.60 16.40 -2.83
CA LEU A 78 -44.69 17.58 -3.71
C LEU A 78 -43.85 17.43 -4.98
N ALA A 79 -42.65 16.85 -4.88
CA ALA A 79 -41.81 16.59 -6.05
C ALA A 79 -42.44 15.55 -7.01
N GLY A 80 -43.04 14.49 -6.45
CA GLY A 80 -43.75 13.47 -7.24
C GLY A 80 -45.00 14.00 -7.96
N ALA A 81 -45.79 14.86 -7.31
CA ALA A 81 -46.96 15.49 -7.91
C ALA A 81 -46.60 16.45 -9.05
N THR A 82 -45.49 17.17 -8.94
CA THR A 82 -45.02 18.12 -9.96
C THR A 82 -44.57 17.40 -11.25
N ILE A 83 -43.94 16.23 -11.11
CA ILE A 83 -43.49 15.40 -12.25
C ILE A 83 -44.69 14.82 -13.03
N LEU A 84 -45.76 14.44 -12.33
CA LEU A 84 -47.01 13.94 -12.93
C LEU A 84 -47.78 15.05 -13.68
N ILE A 85 -47.81 16.27 -13.14
CA ILE A 85 -48.42 17.43 -13.80
C ILE A 85 -47.66 17.81 -15.08
N LEU A 86 -46.32 17.76 -15.07
CA LEU A 86 -45.49 18.04 -16.25
C LEU A 86 -45.64 16.99 -17.36
N HIS A 87 -45.81 15.71 -17.00
CA HIS A 87 -46.14 14.64 -17.96
C HIS A 87 -47.54 14.82 -18.57
N ALA A 88 -48.54 15.17 -17.76
CA ALA A 88 -49.90 15.42 -18.25
C ALA A 88 -50.00 16.67 -19.15
N ALA A 89 -49.12 17.65 -18.94
CA ALA A 89 -49.07 18.90 -19.70
C ALA A 89 -48.21 18.84 -20.98
N LYS A 90 -47.61 17.69 -21.34
CA LYS A 90 -46.77 17.50 -22.54
C LYS A 90 -45.62 18.51 -22.69
N VAL A 91 -45.00 18.93 -21.59
CA VAL A 91 -43.84 19.83 -21.62
C VAL A 91 -42.57 19.03 -21.93
N SER A 92 -41.84 19.39 -22.99
CA SER A 92 -40.62 18.70 -23.42
C SER A 92 -39.39 19.17 -22.63
N LEU A 93 -38.66 18.24 -22.01
CA LEU A 93 -37.38 18.50 -21.32
C LEU A 93 -36.22 17.75 -22.02
N PRO A 94 -34.99 18.30 -22.04
CA PRO A 94 -33.90 17.91 -22.95
C PRO A 94 -33.20 16.56 -22.65
N PHE A 95 -33.76 15.72 -21.78
CA PHE A 95 -33.15 14.44 -21.36
C PHE A 95 -34.06 13.21 -21.53
N TRP A 96 -35.15 13.32 -22.30
CA TRP A 96 -36.00 12.17 -22.62
C TRP A 96 -35.62 11.56 -23.99
N PRO A 97 -35.47 10.22 -24.10
CA PRO A 97 -35.08 9.58 -25.36
C PRO A 97 -36.21 9.65 -26.40
N ILE A 98 -35.86 10.02 -27.62
CA ILE A 98 -36.73 9.96 -28.80
C ILE A 98 -36.82 8.50 -29.26
N ASN A 99 -38.05 7.98 -29.38
CA ASN A 99 -38.31 6.67 -29.98
C ASN A 99 -37.82 6.65 -31.44
N LYS A 100 -37.03 5.64 -31.78
CA LYS A 100 -36.70 5.30 -33.17
C LYS A 100 -37.82 4.46 -33.74
N ASP A 101 -38.65 5.07 -34.57
CA ASP A 101 -39.34 4.43 -35.67
C ASP A 101 -39.59 5.53 -36.71
N GLU A 102 -38.76 5.58 -37.74
CA GLU A 102 -39.17 5.85 -39.12
C GLU A 102 -37.95 5.78 -40.06
N ALA A 103 -38.09 4.91 -41.04
CA ALA A 103 -37.14 4.66 -42.10
C ALA A 103 -37.31 5.70 -43.22
N GLY A 104 -36.21 6.04 -43.90
CA GLY A 104 -36.28 6.48 -45.30
C GLY A 104 -35.34 7.62 -45.66
N GLY A 105 -34.48 7.37 -46.66
CA GLY A 105 -34.06 8.41 -47.61
C GLY A 105 -32.61 8.87 -47.55
N VAL A 106 -31.75 8.17 -48.27
CA VAL A 106 -30.52 8.74 -48.88
C VAL A 106 -30.96 9.63 -50.06
N PRO A 107 -30.32 10.79 -50.32
CA PRO A 107 -29.39 10.81 -51.46
C PRO A 107 -28.10 11.63 -51.25
N THR A 108 -27.08 11.16 -51.95
CA THR A 108 -25.77 11.72 -52.26
C THR A 108 -25.86 13.00 -53.11
N SER A 109 -24.94 13.97 -52.94
CA SER A 109 -24.17 14.62 -54.03
C SER A 109 -23.40 15.87 -53.58
N THR A 110 -22.07 15.77 -53.68
CA THR A 110 -21.13 16.66 -54.38
C THR A 110 -21.29 18.19 -54.41
N ALA A 111 -20.18 18.86 -54.06
CA ALA A 111 -19.47 19.92 -54.82
C ALA A 111 -19.25 21.26 -54.10
N LEU A 112 -17.97 21.64 -54.06
CA LEU A 112 -17.39 22.94 -53.80
C LEU A 112 -17.85 23.97 -54.86
N PRO A 113 -17.83 25.28 -54.53
CA PRO A 113 -17.05 26.17 -55.38
C PRO A 113 -16.26 27.26 -54.63
N THR A 114 -15.14 27.60 -55.26
CA THR A 114 -14.32 28.81 -55.10
C THR A 114 -15.09 30.08 -55.47
N GLY A 115 -14.85 31.18 -54.77
CA GLY A 115 -15.34 32.51 -55.16
C GLY A 115 -14.87 33.65 -54.25
N THR A 116 -14.11 34.55 -54.83
CA THR A 116 -13.34 35.65 -54.22
C THR A 116 -14.17 36.93 -54.06
N SER A 117 -13.95 37.62 -52.93
CA SER A 117 -14.06 39.07 -52.65
C SER A 117 -15.33 39.86 -52.97
N SER A 118 -15.95 40.42 -51.93
CA SER A 118 -16.44 41.81 -51.92
C SER A 118 -16.52 42.37 -50.50
N SER A 119 -15.92 43.53 -50.31
CA SER A 119 -15.83 44.30 -49.07
C SER A 119 -17.17 44.88 -48.63
N THR A 120 -17.50 44.74 -47.34
CA THR A 120 -18.30 45.73 -46.64
C THR A 120 -17.81 45.78 -45.21
N ALA A 121 -17.37 46.97 -44.81
CA ALA A 121 -16.91 47.28 -43.47
C ALA A 121 -18.08 47.13 -42.50
N ASP A 122 -17.91 46.30 -41.49
CA ASP A 122 -18.67 46.41 -40.26
C ASP A 122 -17.70 46.34 -39.08
N SER A 123 -17.79 47.34 -38.22
CA SER A 123 -16.94 47.54 -37.06
C SER A 123 -17.31 46.51 -36.00
N THR A 124 -16.56 45.42 -35.93
CA THR A 124 -16.64 44.49 -34.79
C THR A 124 -15.29 44.46 -34.09
N SER A 125 -15.28 44.96 -32.84
CA SER A 125 -14.16 44.82 -31.92
C SER A 125 -13.84 43.34 -31.75
N THR A 126 -12.84 42.86 -32.49
CA THR A 126 -12.35 41.50 -32.34
C THR A 126 -11.47 41.49 -31.10
N SER A 127 -12.06 41.10 -29.97
CA SER A 127 -11.31 40.65 -28.81
C SER A 127 -10.60 39.36 -29.24
N THR A 128 -9.33 39.48 -29.63
CA THR A 128 -8.42 38.34 -29.74
C THR A 128 -8.27 37.72 -28.36
N SER A 129 -9.19 36.82 -28.02
CA SER A 129 -8.97 35.81 -27.01
C SER A 129 -7.88 34.88 -27.55
N THR A 130 -6.62 35.23 -27.29
CA THR A 130 -5.51 34.30 -27.36
C THR A 130 -5.85 33.16 -26.40
N THR A 131 -6.41 32.09 -26.95
CA THR A 131 -6.59 30.83 -26.24
C THR A 131 -5.18 30.29 -26.05
N VAL A 132 -4.56 30.64 -24.92
CA VAL A 132 -3.27 30.09 -24.52
C VAL A 132 -3.45 28.57 -24.46
N ALA A 133 -2.70 27.84 -25.29
CA ALA A 133 -2.73 26.39 -25.26
C ALA A 133 -2.43 25.92 -23.83
N PRO A 134 -3.19 24.95 -23.28
CA PRO A 134 -2.95 24.49 -21.92
C PRO A 134 -1.50 23.98 -21.79
N PRO A 135 -0.84 24.24 -20.65
CA PRO A 135 0.54 23.83 -20.45
C PRO A 135 0.69 22.31 -20.62
N SER A 136 1.79 21.89 -21.25
CA SER A 136 2.07 20.47 -21.43
C SER A 136 2.36 19.81 -20.06
N PRO A 137 1.80 18.62 -19.80
CA PRO A 137 2.06 17.88 -18.57
C PRO A 137 3.55 17.52 -18.45
N THR A 138 4.09 17.72 -17.26
CA THR A 138 5.49 17.41 -16.89
C THR A 138 5.51 16.38 -15.77
N PRO A 139 5.28 15.09 -16.09
CA PRO A 139 5.30 14.03 -15.10
C PRO A 139 6.72 13.82 -14.55
N ILE A 140 6.79 13.35 -13.31
CA ILE A 140 8.02 12.91 -12.67
C ILE A 140 8.48 11.64 -13.41
N MET A 141 9.73 11.62 -13.88
CA MET A 141 10.30 10.47 -14.58
C MET A 141 11.20 9.64 -13.66
N PRO A 142 11.38 8.33 -13.92
CA PRO A 142 12.36 7.51 -13.20
C PRO A 142 13.74 8.17 -13.12
N SER A 143 14.36 8.10 -11.95
CA SER A 143 15.72 8.62 -11.74
C SER A 143 16.77 7.67 -12.28
N SER A 144 17.77 8.20 -12.97
CA SER A 144 18.98 7.45 -13.33
C SER A 144 19.85 7.09 -12.12
N LYS A 145 19.64 7.74 -10.96
CA LYS A 145 20.39 7.49 -9.72
C LYS A 145 19.90 6.23 -8.97
N GLY A 146 18.73 5.68 -9.33
CA GLY A 146 18.17 4.51 -8.67
C GLY A 146 16.67 4.63 -8.38
N VAL A 147 16.19 3.79 -7.47
CA VAL A 147 14.78 3.71 -7.08
C VAL A 147 14.44 4.88 -6.16
N TYR A 148 13.37 5.62 -6.45
CA TYR A 148 12.81 6.55 -5.48
C TYR A 148 12.31 5.78 -4.25
N PHE A 149 12.78 6.16 -3.06
CA PHE A 149 12.38 5.51 -1.82
C PHE A 149 11.71 6.54 -0.91
N GLY A 150 10.47 6.26 -0.55
CA GLY A 150 9.63 7.15 0.25
C GLY A 150 8.71 6.40 1.18
N ALA A 151 7.83 7.12 1.86
CA ALA A 151 6.89 6.54 2.80
C ALA A 151 5.52 7.24 2.82
N HIS A 152 4.49 6.49 3.17
CA HIS A 152 3.19 7.01 3.60
C HIS A 152 3.27 7.26 5.10
N VAL A 153 3.12 8.52 5.51
CA VAL A 153 3.35 8.95 6.91
C VAL A 153 2.21 9.79 7.46
N TRP A 154 1.16 10.00 6.66
CA TRP A 154 0.00 10.79 7.06
C TRP A 154 -1.24 10.37 6.24
N GLY A 155 -2.42 10.72 6.74
CA GLY A 155 -3.67 10.54 6.02
C GLY A 155 -4.86 10.20 6.92
N ASP A 156 -6.02 10.11 6.30
CA ASP A 156 -7.26 9.70 6.93
C ASP A 156 -7.24 8.20 7.31
N GLY A 157 -8.05 7.84 8.31
CA GLY A 157 -8.44 6.45 8.56
C GLY A 157 -7.39 5.53 9.18
N ALA A 158 -6.21 6.02 9.55
CA ALA A 158 -5.17 5.20 10.16
C ALA A 158 -4.24 5.96 11.12
N ASP A 159 -3.56 5.19 11.98
CA ASP A 159 -2.55 5.67 12.91
C ASP A 159 -1.17 5.66 12.22
N TRP A 160 -0.85 6.78 11.59
CA TRP A 160 0.42 6.98 10.88
C TRP A 160 1.54 7.38 11.83
N PHE A 161 2.76 6.98 11.48
CA PHE A 161 3.99 7.48 12.10
C PHE A 161 5.08 7.57 11.03
N PRO A 162 6.25 8.13 11.35
CA PRO A 162 6.46 9.08 12.44
C PRO A 162 5.64 10.37 12.16
N PRO A 163 5.50 11.28 13.13
CA PRO A 163 4.55 12.40 13.00
C PRO A 163 4.91 13.42 11.91
N SER A 164 6.10 13.31 11.30
CA SER A 164 6.48 14.14 10.17
C SER A 164 7.47 13.45 9.21
N PRO A 165 7.51 13.89 7.95
CA PRO A 165 8.57 13.58 6.99
C PRO A 165 10.02 13.75 7.53
N SER A 166 10.27 14.82 8.29
CA SER A 166 11.60 15.08 8.87
C SER A 166 11.98 14.07 9.94
N ASP A 167 11.01 13.59 10.74
CA ASP A 167 11.25 12.56 11.75
C ASP A 167 11.58 11.21 11.10
N PHE A 168 10.91 10.88 9.99
CA PHE A 168 11.23 9.68 9.20
C PHE A 168 12.68 9.73 8.73
N ASN A 169 13.06 10.84 8.11
CA ASN A 169 14.42 11.07 7.64
C ASN A 169 15.45 10.98 8.77
N SER A 170 15.18 11.60 9.92
CA SER A 170 16.06 11.57 11.09
C SER A 170 16.28 10.14 11.61
N LYS A 171 15.20 9.36 11.75
CA LYS A 171 15.25 7.99 12.28
C LYS A 171 15.98 7.03 11.36
N LEU A 172 15.80 7.15 10.05
CA LEU A 172 16.48 6.29 9.07
C LEU A 172 17.82 6.86 8.59
N GLY A 173 18.16 8.10 8.95
CA GLY A 173 19.39 8.77 8.52
C GLY A 173 19.48 8.96 7.01
N ILE A 174 18.36 9.24 6.35
CA ILE A 174 18.25 9.45 4.90
C ILE A 174 17.50 10.75 4.60
N THR A 175 17.54 11.19 3.34
CA THR A 175 16.58 12.16 2.79
C THR A 175 15.69 11.40 1.81
N ALA A 176 14.54 10.91 2.26
CA ALA A 176 13.62 10.16 1.42
C ALA A 176 13.21 10.97 0.18
N SER A 177 12.97 10.28 -0.94
CA SER A 177 12.61 10.90 -2.22
C SER A 177 11.24 11.56 -2.18
N GLY A 178 10.31 11.00 -1.40
CA GLY A 178 8.94 11.50 -1.34
C GLY A 178 8.16 10.97 -0.16
N PHE A 179 7.08 11.67 0.13
CA PHE A 179 6.16 11.36 1.23
C PHE A 179 4.71 11.44 0.75
N SER A 180 3.88 10.54 1.24
CA SER A 180 2.49 10.41 0.83
C SER A 180 1.50 10.69 1.95
N ALA A 181 0.33 11.18 1.53
CA ALA A 181 -0.91 11.18 2.28
C ALA A 181 -1.97 10.23 1.69
N PHE A 182 -2.84 9.66 2.53
CA PHE A 182 -4.16 9.12 2.12
C PHE A 182 -5.25 10.13 2.48
N VAL A 183 -6.10 10.49 1.51
CA VAL A 183 -7.05 11.59 1.69
C VAL A 183 -8.40 11.24 1.09
N TYR A 184 -9.44 11.38 1.91
CA TYR A 184 -10.81 11.18 1.46
C TYR A 184 -11.29 12.36 0.63
N VAL A 185 -12.12 12.07 -0.38
CA VAL A 185 -12.83 13.09 -1.16
C VAL A 185 -13.91 13.74 -0.29
N ASP A 186 -14.08 15.05 -0.45
CA ASP A 186 -15.16 15.81 0.17
C ASP A 186 -15.95 16.57 -0.91
N PRO A 187 -17.30 16.47 -0.95
CA PRO A 187 -18.09 17.14 -1.98
C PRO A 187 -17.95 18.68 -1.98
N ASN A 188 -17.66 19.28 -0.83
CA ASN A 188 -17.60 20.73 -0.66
C ASN A 188 -16.21 21.28 -0.92
N SER A 189 -15.16 20.63 -0.44
CA SER A 189 -13.77 21.10 -0.58
C SER A 189 -12.93 20.34 -1.60
N GLY A 190 -13.48 19.33 -2.27
CA GLY A 190 -12.74 18.44 -3.18
C GLY A 190 -12.05 17.31 -2.42
N LEU A 191 -11.08 17.65 -1.56
CA LEU A 191 -10.48 16.73 -0.59
C LEU A 191 -10.80 17.18 0.84
N ARG A 192 -10.86 16.21 1.76
CA ARG A 192 -11.04 16.46 3.19
C ARG A 192 -9.84 17.25 3.74
N ASP A 193 -10.13 18.30 4.49
CA ASP A 193 -9.15 19.16 5.18
C ASP A 193 -8.00 19.63 4.26
N PRO A 194 -8.30 20.50 3.26
CA PRO A 194 -7.28 21.01 2.33
C PRO A 194 -6.15 21.76 3.04
N ASP A 195 -6.41 22.40 4.18
CA ASP A 195 -5.39 23.10 4.96
C ASP A 195 -4.37 22.13 5.58
N ALA A 196 -4.83 20.97 6.09
CA ALA A 196 -3.93 19.92 6.56
C ALA A 196 -3.07 19.35 5.40
N ILE A 197 -3.63 19.24 4.20
CA ILE A 197 -2.88 18.80 3.01
C ILE A 197 -1.78 19.82 2.66
N LEU A 198 -2.09 21.12 2.67
CA LEU A 198 -1.11 22.18 2.42
C LEU A 198 -0.03 22.24 3.50
N LYS A 199 -0.40 22.01 4.77
CA LYS A 199 0.55 21.88 5.87
C LYS A 199 1.46 20.66 5.69
N HIS A 200 0.91 19.54 5.22
CA HIS A 200 1.72 18.37 4.91
C HIS A 200 2.69 18.67 3.76
N ALA A 201 2.25 19.34 2.70
CA ALA A 201 3.13 19.79 1.61
C ALA A 201 4.29 20.65 2.12
N GLU A 202 4.04 21.55 3.08
CA GLU A 202 5.10 22.32 3.74
C GLU A 202 6.12 21.42 4.46
N GLN A 203 5.66 20.40 5.19
CA GLN A 203 6.52 19.44 5.87
C GLN A 203 7.36 18.61 4.88
N VAL A 204 6.75 18.18 3.76
CA VAL A 204 7.45 17.43 2.69
C VAL A 204 8.56 18.29 2.09
N ARG A 205 8.27 19.57 1.81
CA ARG A 205 9.27 20.53 1.33
C ARG A 205 10.39 20.74 2.35
N ALA A 206 10.04 20.92 3.63
CA ALA A 206 11.01 21.11 4.70
C ALA A 206 11.94 19.89 4.88
N ALA A 207 11.41 18.69 4.62
CA ALA A 207 12.16 17.45 4.61
C ALA A 207 13.03 17.25 3.36
N LYS A 208 13.04 18.22 2.43
CA LYS A 208 13.84 18.22 1.18
C LYS A 208 13.54 17.05 0.26
N ALA A 209 12.31 16.54 0.30
CA ALA A 209 11.86 15.51 -0.62
C ALA A 209 11.72 16.07 -2.04
N THR A 210 11.88 15.20 -3.04
CA THR A 210 11.73 15.52 -4.46
C THR A 210 10.27 15.67 -4.87
N PHE A 211 9.36 14.93 -4.23
CA PHE A 211 7.94 14.97 -4.55
C PHE A 211 7.06 14.73 -3.33
N MET A 212 5.80 15.15 -3.44
CA MET A 212 4.71 14.72 -2.57
C MET A 212 3.82 13.73 -3.32
N MET A 213 3.15 12.84 -2.60
CA MET A 213 2.13 11.96 -3.16
C MET A 213 0.79 12.11 -2.42
N LEU A 214 -0.31 12.04 -3.16
CA LEU A 214 -1.65 11.91 -2.61
C LEU A 214 -2.31 10.62 -3.15
N THR A 215 -2.76 9.76 -2.24
CA THR A 215 -3.76 8.74 -2.58
C THR A 215 -5.14 9.33 -2.36
N VAL A 216 -5.88 9.53 -3.44
CA VAL A 216 -7.22 10.16 -3.42
C VAL A 216 -8.28 9.07 -3.39
N GLU A 217 -9.05 9.03 -2.32
CA GLU A 217 -10.01 7.97 -2.03
C GLU A 217 -11.44 8.53 -2.05
N PRO A 218 -12.27 8.17 -3.04
CA PRO A 218 -13.65 8.62 -3.10
C PRO A 218 -14.52 7.85 -2.10
N SER A 219 -14.28 8.07 -0.81
CA SER A 219 -14.95 7.44 0.32
C SER A 219 -15.81 8.46 1.08
N PRO A 220 -17.00 8.09 1.58
CA PRO A 220 -17.61 6.75 1.51
C PRO A 220 -18.46 6.51 0.25
N GLY A 221 -18.71 7.54 -0.57
CA GLY A 221 -19.68 7.51 -1.66
C GLY A 221 -19.23 6.86 -2.97
N GLY A 222 -17.99 6.38 -3.07
CA GLY A 222 -17.45 5.80 -4.30
C GLY A 222 -17.31 6.82 -5.43
N LEU A 223 -17.18 6.31 -6.66
CA LEU A 223 -16.90 7.14 -7.85
C LEU A 223 -17.93 8.25 -8.12
N ASP A 224 -19.15 8.16 -7.56
CA ASP A 224 -20.19 9.20 -7.69
C ASP A 224 -19.83 10.51 -6.98
N MET A 225 -18.89 10.47 -6.03
CA MET A 225 -18.38 11.67 -5.39
C MET A 225 -17.59 12.56 -6.37
N MET A 226 -17.05 12.00 -7.45
CA MET A 226 -16.18 12.68 -8.40
C MET A 226 -16.98 13.46 -9.46
N THR A 227 -17.78 14.42 -9.00
CA THR A 227 -18.44 15.41 -9.86
C THR A 227 -17.41 16.34 -10.51
N ASP A 228 -17.79 17.06 -11.56
CA ASP A 228 -16.88 18.00 -12.22
C ASP A 228 -16.42 19.12 -11.26
N SER A 229 -17.31 19.59 -10.37
CA SER A 229 -16.94 20.57 -9.32
C SER A 229 -15.94 20.00 -8.32
N VAL A 230 -16.09 18.73 -7.92
CA VAL A 230 -15.13 18.07 -7.01
C VAL A 230 -13.78 17.89 -7.70
N ASN A 231 -13.78 17.39 -8.94
CA ASN A 231 -12.55 17.25 -9.75
C ASN A 231 -11.81 18.59 -9.89
N ASP A 232 -12.56 19.67 -10.11
CA ASP A 232 -12.01 21.02 -10.28
C ASP A 232 -11.35 21.54 -9.00
N LYS A 233 -12.01 21.40 -7.84
CA LYS A 233 -11.46 21.77 -6.53
C LYS A 233 -10.21 20.96 -6.17
N ILE A 234 -10.20 19.66 -6.47
CA ILE A 234 -9.01 18.84 -6.28
C ILE A 234 -7.87 19.39 -7.17
N ALA A 235 -8.13 19.65 -8.45
CA ALA A 235 -7.12 20.17 -9.37
C ALA A 235 -6.56 21.54 -8.94
N GLU A 236 -7.38 22.43 -8.38
CA GLU A 236 -6.96 23.71 -7.79
C GLU A 236 -6.06 23.53 -6.56
N LEU A 237 -6.37 22.57 -5.70
CA LEU A 237 -5.53 22.23 -4.55
C LEU A 237 -4.17 21.68 -5.00
N LEU A 238 -4.15 20.80 -6.00
CA LEU A 238 -2.91 20.26 -6.58
C LEU A 238 -2.07 21.38 -7.23
N GLN A 239 -2.72 22.30 -7.96
CA GLN A 239 -2.06 23.49 -8.50
C GLN A 239 -1.45 24.35 -7.38
N SER A 240 -2.15 24.52 -6.27
CA SER A 240 -1.64 25.26 -5.11
C SER A 240 -0.39 24.60 -4.53
N VAL A 241 -0.35 23.27 -4.46
CA VAL A 241 0.87 22.54 -4.02
C VAL A 241 2.02 22.75 -5.01
N ASN A 242 1.76 22.59 -6.32
CA ASN A 242 2.78 22.80 -7.35
C ASN A 242 3.37 24.22 -7.33
N THR A 243 2.52 25.24 -7.18
CA THR A 243 2.92 26.65 -7.33
C THR A 243 3.42 27.30 -6.03
N LYS A 244 2.74 27.07 -4.90
CA LYS A 244 3.10 27.69 -3.61
C LYS A 244 4.31 27.02 -2.94
N TYR A 245 4.44 25.70 -3.11
CA TYR A 245 5.50 24.92 -2.48
C TYR A 245 6.60 24.49 -3.46
N GLY A 246 6.39 24.64 -4.77
CA GLY A 246 7.34 24.18 -5.79
C GLY A 246 7.48 22.66 -5.82
N LEU A 247 6.48 21.92 -5.32
CA LEU A 247 6.54 20.46 -5.19
C LEU A 247 5.81 19.80 -6.36
N PRO A 248 6.51 18.98 -7.18
CA PRO A 248 5.87 18.01 -8.06
C PRO A 248 5.07 16.99 -7.27
N LEU A 249 3.99 16.49 -7.88
CA LEU A 249 3.06 15.57 -7.23
C LEU A 249 2.99 14.22 -7.97
N PHE A 250 2.85 13.15 -7.22
CA PHE A 250 2.15 11.94 -7.66
C PHE A 250 0.71 11.95 -7.12
N VAL A 251 -0.27 11.63 -7.97
CA VAL A 251 -1.66 11.42 -7.55
C VAL A 251 -2.09 10.02 -7.92
N ARG A 252 -2.40 9.22 -6.90
CA ARG A 252 -2.88 7.85 -7.00
C ARG A 252 -4.36 7.82 -6.70
N PHE A 253 -5.16 7.96 -7.76
CA PHE A 253 -6.61 8.11 -7.66
C PHE A 253 -7.32 6.75 -7.61
N ALA A 254 -8.24 6.57 -6.65
CA ALA A 254 -9.11 5.40 -6.54
C ALA A 254 -8.34 4.09 -6.74
N HIS A 255 -7.26 3.93 -5.98
CA HIS A 255 -6.37 2.78 -6.03
C HIS A 255 -7.08 1.44 -5.80
N GLU A 256 -6.46 0.35 -6.24
CA GLU A 256 -6.93 -1.03 -6.01
C GLU A 256 -8.38 -1.29 -6.44
N MET A 257 -8.80 -0.61 -7.51
CA MET A 257 -10.14 -0.72 -8.09
C MET A 257 -10.51 -2.14 -8.54
N ASN A 258 -9.54 -3.02 -8.76
CA ASN A 258 -9.74 -4.43 -9.10
C ASN A 258 -10.08 -5.33 -7.88
N GLY A 259 -9.94 -4.81 -6.65
CA GLY A 259 -10.28 -5.48 -5.40
C GLY A 259 -11.79 -5.56 -5.10
N ILE A 260 -12.18 -5.76 -3.84
CA ILE A 260 -13.59 -5.81 -3.39
C ILE A 260 -13.88 -5.02 -2.10
N TRP A 261 -12.89 -4.28 -1.61
CA TRP A 261 -12.93 -3.68 -0.27
C TRP A 261 -13.32 -2.20 -0.29
N TYR A 262 -13.42 -1.58 -1.47
CA TYR A 262 -13.74 -0.17 -1.62
C TYR A 262 -15.04 0.08 -2.40
N PRO A 263 -15.75 1.18 -2.13
CA PRO A 263 -16.97 1.54 -2.86
C PRO A 263 -16.74 1.89 -4.34
N TRP A 264 -15.48 2.01 -4.78
CA TRP A 264 -15.09 2.16 -6.19
C TRP A 264 -14.57 0.85 -6.83
N SER A 265 -14.60 -0.27 -6.11
CA SER A 265 -14.15 -1.57 -6.60
C SER A 265 -15.05 -2.12 -7.71
N GLN A 266 -14.45 -2.90 -8.61
CA GLN A 266 -15.09 -3.72 -9.65
C GLN A 266 -16.18 -3.01 -10.46
N GLN A 267 -15.92 -1.76 -10.85
CA GLN A 267 -16.78 -0.96 -11.72
C GLN A 267 -16.01 -0.50 -12.98
N PRO A 268 -15.60 -1.39 -13.91
CA PRO A 268 -14.65 -1.08 -14.98
C PRO A 268 -14.99 0.17 -15.81
N ASP A 269 -16.23 0.28 -16.31
CA ASP A 269 -16.64 1.38 -17.19
C ASP A 269 -16.74 2.71 -16.45
N LYS A 270 -17.34 2.69 -15.26
CA LYS A 270 -17.45 3.87 -14.41
C LYS A 270 -16.08 4.34 -13.91
N TYR A 271 -15.19 3.40 -13.60
CA TYR A 271 -13.82 3.68 -13.19
C TYR A 271 -13.05 4.39 -14.30
N ARG A 272 -13.02 3.83 -15.52
CA ARG A 272 -12.31 4.41 -16.66
C ARG A 272 -12.85 5.79 -17.02
N SER A 273 -14.17 5.95 -17.12
CA SER A 273 -14.78 7.24 -17.44
C SER A 273 -14.51 8.30 -16.37
N THR A 274 -14.56 7.93 -15.08
CA THR A 274 -14.26 8.84 -13.97
C THR A 274 -12.77 9.20 -13.91
N TRP A 275 -11.89 8.23 -14.13
CA TRP A 275 -10.45 8.47 -14.26
C TRP A 275 -10.14 9.52 -15.33
N ILE A 276 -10.71 9.36 -16.53
CA ILE A 276 -10.45 10.26 -17.65
C ILE A 276 -10.96 11.68 -17.34
N ARG A 277 -12.15 11.82 -16.72
CA ARG A 277 -12.66 13.13 -16.29
C ARG A 277 -11.74 13.79 -15.25
N PHE A 278 -11.33 13.03 -14.24
CA PHE A 278 -10.40 13.51 -13.22
C PHE A 278 -9.05 13.92 -13.83
N ALA A 279 -8.48 13.07 -14.69
CA ALA A 279 -7.22 13.33 -15.37
C ALA A 279 -7.26 14.61 -16.21
N LYS A 280 -8.35 14.85 -16.94
CA LYS A 280 -8.55 16.11 -17.70
C LYS A 280 -8.51 17.34 -16.79
N ALA A 281 -9.21 17.31 -15.66
CA ALA A 281 -9.22 18.43 -14.71
C ALA A 281 -7.81 18.70 -14.15
N VAL A 282 -7.10 17.65 -13.71
CA VAL A 282 -5.72 17.76 -13.20
C VAL A 282 -4.78 18.31 -14.27
N ARG A 283 -4.81 17.77 -15.48
CA ARG A 283 -3.95 18.20 -16.61
C ARG A 283 -4.17 19.67 -16.97
N ALA A 284 -5.40 20.18 -16.84
CA ALA A 284 -5.73 21.56 -17.16
C ALA A 284 -5.18 22.58 -16.14
N LYS A 285 -5.08 22.22 -14.85
CA LYS A 285 -4.71 23.15 -13.77
C LYS A 285 -3.34 22.89 -13.13
N ALA A 286 -2.93 21.63 -13.03
CA ALA A 286 -1.76 21.19 -12.27
C ALA A 286 -0.82 20.33 -13.14
N PRO A 287 -0.17 20.90 -14.17
CA PRO A 287 0.63 20.15 -15.15
C PRO A 287 1.87 19.46 -14.57
N SER A 288 2.35 19.87 -13.39
CA SER A 288 3.44 19.20 -12.64
C SER A 288 2.95 18.06 -11.74
N THR A 289 1.77 17.51 -12.04
CA THR A 289 1.17 16.37 -11.36
C THR A 289 1.23 15.13 -12.23
N THR A 290 1.77 14.05 -11.67
CA THR A 290 1.93 12.73 -12.27
C THR A 290 0.76 11.83 -11.86
N LEU A 291 0.00 11.30 -12.82
CA LEU A 291 -1.15 10.43 -12.53
C LEU A 291 -0.73 8.95 -12.48
N VAL A 292 -1.03 8.29 -11.36
CA VAL A 292 -0.60 6.92 -11.05
C VAL A 292 -1.77 5.95 -11.03
N TRP A 293 -1.87 5.10 -12.05
CA TRP A 293 -2.86 4.02 -12.07
C TRP A 293 -2.28 2.79 -11.35
N ALA A 294 -2.85 2.45 -10.20
CA ALA A 294 -2.29 1.43 -9.30
C ALA A 294 -3.36 0.42 -8.87
N PRO A 295 -3.52 -0.71 -9.58
CA PRO A 295 -4.32 -1.85 -9.12
C PRO A 295 -3.64 -2.57 -7.92
N ASN A 296 -4.40 -3.43 -7.24
CA ASN A 296 -3.84 -4.42 -6.34
C ASN A 296 -3.19 -5.56 -7.14
N ALA A 297 -2.16 -6.21 -6.59
CA ALA A 297 -1.61 -7.42 -7.19
C ALA A 297 -2.67 -8.54 -7.24
N PRO A 298 -2.69 -9.39 -8.27
CA PRO A 298 -3.81 -10.29 -8.54
C PRO A 298 -3.80 -11.56 -7.69
N LEU A 299 -3.20 -11.52 -6.50
CA LEU A 299 -3.12 -12.66 -5.59
C LEU A 299 -4.50 -13.02 -5.05
N GLY A 300 -5.09 -14.08 -5.59
CA GLY A 300 -6.45 -14.49 -5.26
C GLY A 300 -7.53 -13.77 -6.07
N TYR A 301 -7.17 -13.07 -7.15
CA TYR A 301 -8.17 -12.58 -8.11
C TYR A 301 -8.84 -13.79 -8.81
N PRO A 302 -10.13 -13.70 -9.18
CA PRO A 302 -11.07 -12.65 -8.81
C PRO A 302 -11.57 -12.81 -7.38
N TRP A 303 -11.77 -11.68 -6.71
CA TRP A 303 -12.39 -11.64 -5.39
C TRP A 303 -13.90 -11.38 -5.51
N SER A 304 -14.67 -11.92 -4.57
CA SER A 304 -16.11 -11.69 -4.43
C SER A 304 -16.45 -11.09 -3.08
N GLY A 305 -17.32 -10.09 -3.04
CA GLY A 305 -17.81 -9.50 -1.79
C GLY A 305 -18.87 -8.43 -2.02
N SER A 306 -19.12 -7.61 -0.99
CA SER A 306 -20.18 -6.60 -1.01
C SER A 306 -20.02 -5.57 -2.12
N PHE A 307 -18.79 -5.11 -2.38
CA PHE A 307 -18.48 -4.20 -3.49
C PHE A 307 -18.08 -4.92 -4.79
N GLY A 308 -18.12 -6.26 -4.80
CA GLY A 308 -17.79 -7.02 -6.01
C GLY A 308 -18.90 -6.97 -7.05
N ALA A 309 -18.51 -6.99 -8.33
CA ALA A 309 -19.42 -7.07 -9.46
C ALA A 309 -20.27 -8.34 -9.36
N LYS A 310 -21.58 -8.21 -9.54
CA LYS A 310 -22.52 -9.34 -9.45
C LYS A 310 -22.60 -10.08 -10.78
N PRO A 311 -22.60 -11.43 -10.80
CA PRO A 311 -22.81 -12.20 -12.02
C PRO A 311 -23.98 -11.68 -12.85
N GLY A 312 -23.77 -11.49 -14.15
CA GLY A 312 -24.76 -10.94 -15.07
C GLY A 312 -24.89 -9.40 -15.07
N SER A 313 -24.17 -8.67 -14.22
CA SER A 313 -24.08 -7.21 -14.33
C SER A 313 -23.24 -6.78 -15.53
N ALA A 314 -23.32 -5.50 -15.92
CA ALA A 314 -22.45 -4.94 -16.95
C ALA A 314 -20.98 -4.98 -16.51
N ASP A 315 -20.69 -4.65 -15.25
CA ASP A 315 -19.34 -4.69 -14.71
C ASP A 315 -18.75 -6.11 -14.70
N TYR A 316 -19.56 -7.12 -14.39
CA TYR A 316 -19.13 -8.52 -14.42
C TYR A 316 -18.77 -8.96 -15.84
N ARG A 317 -19.60 -8.62 -16.83
CA ARG A 317 -19.30 -8.88 -18.25
C ARG A 317 -18.06 -8.13 -18.73
N ALA A 318 -17.80 -6.93 -18.22
CA ALA A 318 -16.60 -6.18 -18.57
C ALA A 318 -15.32 -6.79 -17.96
N MET A 319 -15.45 -7.56 -16.87
CA MET A 319 -14.36 -8.30 -16.24
C MET A 319 -14.16 -9.70 -16.84
N ASP A 320 -15.16 -10.26 -17.54
CA ASP A 320 -15.07 -11.50 -18.30
C ASP A 320 -14.33 -11.24 -19.62
N THR A 321 -13.01 -11.19 -19.52
CA THR A 321 -12.09 -10.83 -20.61
C THR A 321 -11.85 -11.95 -21.61
N ASN A 322 -12.11 -13.20 -21.23
CA ASN A 322 -12.04 -14.34 -22.13
C ASN A 322 -13.39 -14.66 -22.81
N GLY A 323 -14.49 -14.09 -22.30
CA GLY A 323 -15.84 -14.20 -22.88
C GLY A 323 -16.51 -15.55 -22.63
N ASP A 324 -16.07 -16.31 -21.62
CA ASP A 324 -16.61 -17.64 -21.30
C ASP A 324 -17.89 -17.59 -20.43
N GLY A 325 -18.31 -16.39 -20.03
CA GLY A 325 -19.47 -16.14 -19.18
C GLY A 325 -19.15 -16.13 -17.69
N THR A 326 -17.91 -16.40 -17.29
CA THR A 326 -17.48 -16.54 -15.90
C THR A 326 -16.19 -15.79 -15.62
N VAL A 327 -16.25 -14.77 -14.76
CA VAL A 327 -15.03 -14.12 -14.24
C VAL A 327 -14.28 -15.08 -13.33
N ASN A 328 -13.09 -15.51 -13.76
CA ASN A 328 -12.24 -16.49 -13.07
C ASN A 328 -10.74 -16.17 -13.21
N ALA A 329 -9.87 -17.11 -12.82
CA ALA A 329 -8.41 -16.88 -12.82
C ALA A 329 -7.79 -16.81 -14.23
N LEU A 330 -8.56 -17.08 -15.29
CA LEU A 330 -8.17 -16.92 -16.68
C LEU A 330 -8.42 -15.50 -17.20
N ASP A 331 -9.08 -14.65 -16.42
CA ASP A 331 -9.35 -13.27 -16.81
C ASP A 331 -8.22 -12.31 -16.44
N ASP A 332 -8.04 -11.30 -17.29
CA ASP A 332 -7.05 -10.25 -17.07
C ASP A 332 -7.50 -9.35 -15.90
N PRO A 333 -6.73 -9.32 -14.78
CA PRO A 333 -7.11 -8.59 -13.58
C PRO A 333 -6.94 -7.07 -13.68
N PHE A 334 -6.42 -6.58 -14.81
CA PHE A 334 -5.92 -5.21 -15.00
C PHE A 334 -6.62 -4.49 -16.15
N GLN A 335 -6.66 -5.13 -17.32
CA GLN A 335 -7.10 -4.54 -18.57
C GLN A 335 -8.52 -3.93 -18.52
N PRO A 336 -9.53 -4.54 -17.84
CA PRO A 336 -10.85 -3.94 -17.73
C PRO A 336 -10.85 -2.52 -17.14
N PHE A 337 -9.92 -2.26 -16.22
CA PHE A 337 -9.86 -1.02 -15.45
C PHE A 337 -8.88 0.01 -16.01
N TYR A 338 -8.08 -0.35 -17.03
CA TYR A 338 -7.06 0.54 -17.56
C TYR A 338 -7.69 1.65 -18.42
N PRO A 339 -7.51 2.94 -18.08
CA PRO A 339 -8.18 4.06 -18.75
C PRO A 339 -7.52 4.49 -20.07
N GLY A 340 -6.40 3.85 -20.44
CA GLY A 340 -5.63 4.16 -21.64
C GLY A 340 -4.36 4.98 -21.35
N SER A 341 -3.36 4.83 -22.22
CA SER A 341 -2.02 5.36 -21.99
C SER A 341 -1.91 6.88 -22.04
N ASP A 342 -2.86 7.58 -22.65
CA ASP A 342 -2.87 9.05 -22.69
C ASP A 342 -3.21 9.68 -21.33
N TRP A 343 -3.86 8.91 -20.45
CA TRP A 343 -4.38 9.38 -19.17
C TRP A 343 -3.61 8.86 -17.96
N VAL A 344 -2.52 8.10 -18.18
CA VAL A 344 -1.72 7.46 -17.15
C VAL A 344 -0.25 7.80 -17.36
N ASP A 345 0.40 8.33 -16.33
CA ASP A 345 1.83 8.60 -16.37
C ASP A 345 2.63 7.42 -15.82
N TRP A 346 2.16 6.80 -14.74
CA TRP A 346 2.81 5.68 -14.06
C TRP A 346 1.84 4.53 -13.82
N ILE A 347 2.38 3.31 -13.89
CA ILE A 347 1.67 2.11 -13.46
C ILE A 347 2.25 1.67 -12.11
N GLY A 348 1.35 1.47 -11.15
CA GLY A 348 1.70 1.09 -9.79
C GLY A 348 1.16 -0.26 -9.38
N VAL A 349 1.59 -0.73 -8.21
CA VAL A 349 0.98 -1.86 -7.51
C VAL A 349 1.11 -1.70 -6.00
N SER A 350 0.21 -2.33 -5.26
CA SER A 350 0.38 -2.60 -3.83
C SER A 350 0.99 -3.98 -3.61
N ALA A 351 2.03 -4.07 -2.78
CA ALA A 351 2.77 -5.30 -2.52
C ALA A 351 3.15 -5.43 -1.03
N PHE A 352 2.43 -6.31 -0.33
CA PHE A 352 2.56 -6.49 1.10
C PHE A 352 2.95 -7.92 1.48
N TRP A 353 3.86 -8.04 2.44
CA TRP A 353 4.09 -9.29 3.15
C TRP A 353 3.25 -9.36 4.43
N TYR A 354 2.37 -10.36 4.53
CA TYR A 354 1.52 -10.60 5.71
C TYR A 354 1.88 -11.89 6.47
N GLY A 355 2.90 -12.63 6.04
CA GLY A 355 3.06 -14.03 6.45
C GLY A 355 2.21 -14.98 5.59
N ASN A 356 2.58 -16.26 5.53
CA ASN A 356 1.74 -17.26 4.84
C ASN A 356 0.48 -17.57 5.65
N THR A 357 0.62 -17.53 6.97
CA THR A 357 -0.50 -17.67 7.90
C THR A 357 -0.77 -16.33 8.55
N TRP A 358 -2.02 -15.89 8.49
CA TRP A 358 -2.43 -14.63 9.10
C TRP A 358 -2.11 -14.59 10.59
N GLY A 359 -1.48 -13.50 11.05
CA GLY A 359 -1.09 -13.35 12.44
C GLY A 359 0.23 -14.04 12.82
N ASN A 360 0.90 -14.73 11.88
CA ASN A 360 2.20 -15.33 12.13
C ASN A 360 3.34 -14.39 11.72
N ASN A 361 4.40 -14.41 12.52
CA ASN A 361 5.67 -13.76 12.20
C ASN A 361 6.53 -14.74 11.42
N GLU A 362 6.58 -14.55 10.10
CA GLU A 362 7.28 -15.41 9.13
C GLU A 362 8.17 -14.57 8.20
N LEU A 363 9.27 -15.14 7.71
CA LEU A 363 10.05 -14.50 6.64
C LEU A 363 9.38 -14.77 5.29
N PRO A 364 9.41 -13.81 4.35
CA PRO A 364 9.00 -14.05 2.98
C PRO A 364 9.91 -15.10 2.31
N THR A 365 9.34 -15.93 1.44
CA THR A 365 10.12 -16.83 0.59
C THR A 365 10.81 -16.05 -0.53
N SER A 366 11.81 -16.67 -1.18
CA SER A 366 12.55 -16.06 -2.30
C SER A 366 11.65 -15.65 -3.47
N GLU A 367 10.58 -16.39 -3.74
CA GLU A 367 9.69 -16.12 -4.87
C GLU A 367 8.61 -15.09 -4.54
N MET A 368 8.48 -14.67 -3.28
CA MET A 368 7.28 -13.93 -2.87
C MET A 368 7.13 -12.59 -3.58
N ALA A 369 8.22 -11.85 -3.82
CA ALA A 369 8.15 -10.62 -4.62
C ALA A 369 7.69 -10.90 -6.06
N ASP A 370 8.12 -12.02 -6.66
CA ASP A 370 7.70 -12.40 -8.01
C ASP A 370 6.20 -12.73 -8.07
N ASN A 371 5.63 -13.30 -7.01
CA ASN A 371 4.20 -13.55 -6.94
C ASN A 371 3.36 -12.26 -6.99
N PHE A 372 3.89 -11.11 -6.56
CA PHE A 372 3.24 -9.81 -6.71
C PHE A 372 3.52 -9.17 -8.09
N LEU A 373 4.78 -9.20 -8.53
CA LEU A 373 5.23 -8.41 -9.69
C LEU A 373 5.06 -9.13 -11.04
N PHE A 374 5.22 -10.46 -11.02
CA PHE A 374 5.29 -11.36 -12.17
C PHE A 374 4.28 -12.50 -12.08
N ASN A 375 3.15 -12.28 -11.38
CA ASN A 375 2.14 -13.30 -11.19
C ASN A 375 1.71 -13.93 -12.52
N ARG A 376 1.57 -15.27 -12.55
CA ARG A 376 1.18 -16.00 -13.75
C ARG A 376 -0.22 -15.63 -14.26
N GLN A 377 -1.12 -15.29 -13.35
CA GLN A 377 -2.47 -14.83 -13.67
C GLN A 377 -2.46 -13.42 -14.30
N GLY A 378 -1.48 -12.59 -13.93
CA GLY A 378 -1.32 -11.26 -14.49
C GLY A 378 -0.06 -10.60 -13.94
N SER A 379 0.94 -10.39 -14.80
CA SER A 379 2.14 -9.66 -14.42
C SER A 379 1.93 -8.16 -14.60
N ILE A 380 1.89 -7.42 -13.48
CA ILE A 380 1.80 -5.95 -13.53
C ILE A 380 3.05 -5.33 -14.16
N VAL A 381 4.21 -5.96 -14.01
CA VAL A 381 5.44 -5.54 -14.71
C VAL A 381 5.31 -5.71 -16.22
N ALA A 382 4.80 -6.86 -16.69
CA ALA A 382 4.55 -7.06 -18.12
C ALA A 382 3.52 -6.05 -18.65
N PHE A 383 2.48 -5.76 -17.86
CA PHE A 383 1.46 -4.77 -18.18
C PHE A 383 2.07 -3.35 -18.30
N ALA A 384 2.91 -2.94 -17.36
CA ALA A 384 3.62 -1.66 -17.42
C ALA A 384 4.52 -1.55 -18.65
N ASN A 385 5.27 -2.62 -18.96
CA ASN A 385 6.11 -2.68 -20.16
C ASN A 385 5.29 -2.63 -21.45
N LYS A 386 4.14 -3.32 -21.54
CA LYS A 386 3.24 -3.32 -22.70
C LYS A 386 2.81 -1.90 -23.07
N TYR A 387 2.56 -1.04 -22.08
CA TYR A 387 2.13 0.34 -22.29
C TYR A 387 3.26 1.37 -22.19
N ASN A 388 4.52 0.91 -22.12
CA ASN A 388 5.72 1.74 -21.98
C ASN A 388 5.60 2.77 -20.84
N LYS A 389 5.10 2.34 -19.68
CA LYS A 389 4.96 3.20 -18.50
C LYS A 389 6.01 2.87 -17.44
N PRO A 390 6.57 3.88 -16.76
CA PRO A 390 7.29 3.69 -15.51
C PRO A 390 6.50 2.85 -14.50
N PHE A 391 7.23 2.03 -13.75
CA PHE A 391 6.66 1.08 -12.79
C PHE A 391 7.14 1.36 -11.36
N GLY A 392 6.22 1.30 -10.39
CA GLY A 392 6.50 1.47 -8.98
C GLY A 392 5.65 0.59 -8.06
N VAL A 393 6.16 0.31 -6.87
CA VAL A 393 5.37 -0.20 -5.74
C VAL A 393 4.91 1.01 -4.94
N PHE A 394 3.63 1.34 -5.08
CA PHE A 394 3.03 2.54 -4.49
C PHE A 394 2.39 2.28 -3.14
N GLU A 395 2.33 1.02 -2.70
CA GLU A 395 2.18 0.63 -1.31
C GLU A 395 3.04 -0.60 -1.07
N GLY A 396 4.07 -0.47 -0.25
CA GLY A 396 4.96 -1.56 0.13
C GLY A 396 4.99 -1.71 1.64
N GLY A 397 4.90 -2.93 2.16
CA GLY A 397 5.05 -3.15 3.59
C GLY A 397 5.24 -4.60 3.96
N ALA A 398 5.82 -4.85 5.14
CA ALA A 398 5.90 -6.18 5.72
C ALA A 398 5.37 -6.15 7.15
N SER A 399 4.42 -7.04 7.43
CA SER A 399 3.70 -7.08 8.69
C SER A 399 4.53 -7.77 9.76
N TYR A 400 4.71 -7.09 10.88
CA TYR A 400 5.08 -7.71 12.13
C TYR A 400 3.88 -7.74 13.07
N TYR A 401 3.65 -8.88 13.72
CA TYR A 401 2.52 -9.13 14.61
C TYR A 401 3.00 -9.16 16.07
N PRO A 402 3.02 -8.04 16.80
CA PRO A 402 3.48 -8.02 18.19
C PRO A 402 2.63 -8.87 19.13
N LYS A 403 1.34 -9.05 18.82
CA LYS A 403 0.37 -9.85 19.58
C LYS A 403 -0.32 -10.94 18.73
N GLY A 404 0.36 -11.43 17.69
CA GLY A 404 -0.19 -12.44 16.77
C GLY A 404 -0.19 -13.86 17.32
N ASN A 405 -0.51 -14.83 16.46
CA ASN A 405 -0.53 -16.26 16.78
C ASN A 405 0.84 -16.83 17.14
N THR A 406 1.90 -16.20 16.63
CA THR A 406 3.29 -16.44 17.05
C THR A 406 3.90 -15.15 17.61
N PRO A 407 3.58 -14.74 18.85
CA PRO A 407 4.12 -13.53 19.45
C PRO A 407 5.65 -13.57 19.54
N ALA A 408 6.25 -12.39 19.65
CA ALA A 408 7.68 -12.22 19.88
C ALA A 408 8.19 -13.10 21.02
N GLY A 409 9.33 -13.76 20.83
CA GLY A 409 9.98 -14.58 21.88
C GLY A 409 9.44 -16.02 22.01
N THR A 410 8.34 -16.38 21.37
CA THR A 410 7.90 -17.79 21.27
C THR A 410 8.58 -18.51 20.10
N LYS A 411 8.20 -19.76 19.80
CA LYS A 411 8.73 -20.61 18.70
C LYS A 411 8.43 -20.06 17.29
N SER A 412 8.51 -18.75 17.04
CA SER A 412 8.37 -18.22 15.67
C SER A 412 9.49 -18.78 14.80
N ALA A 413 9.16 -19.14 13.56
CA ALA A 413 10.13 -19.70 12.62
C ALA A 413 11.32 -18.75 12.40
N VAL A 414 11.05 -17.44 12.42
CA VAL A 414 12.07 -16.39 12.30
C VAL A 414 13.03 -16.43 13.49
N ALA A 415 12.51 -16.50 14.72
CA ALA A 415 13.36 -16.59 15.91
C ALA A 415 14.22 -17.87 15.90
N ALA A 416 13.67 -19.01 15.45
CA ALA A 416 14.44 -20.24 15.31
C ALA A 416 15.57 -20.11 14.28
N GLN A 417 15.32 -19.49 13.13
CA GLN A 417 16.36 -19.23 12.12
C GLN A 417 17.43 -18.26 12.61
N LEU A 418 17.05 -17.21 13.33
CA LEU A 418 18.00 -16.25 13.91
C LEU A 418 18.89 -16.91 14.98
N ARG A 419 18.31 -17.77 15.85
CA ARG A 419 19.09 -18.56 16.82
C ARG A 419 20.12 -19.46 16.13
N LYS A 420 19.73 -20.17 15.06
CA LYS A 420 20.65 -21.03 14.29
C LYS A 420 21.83 -20.23 13.73
N ARG A 421 21.59 -19.02 13.23
CA ARG A 421 22.66 -18.13 12.73
C ARG A 421 23.57 -17.64 13.84
N GLN A 422 23.03 -17.31 15.01
CA GLN A 422 23.83 -16.89 16.17
C GLN A 422 24.73 -18.01 16.71
N VAL A 423 24.22 -19.25 16.75
CA VAL A 423 25.04 -20.42 17.12
C VAL A 423 26.16 -20.63 16.09
N ALA A 424 25.84 -20.62 14.80
CA ALA A 424 26.85 -20.75 13.74
C ALA A 424 27.92 -19.65 13.80
N SER A 425 27.56 -18.40 14.12
CA SER A 425 28.55 -17.31 14.27
C SER A 425 29.43 -17.49 15.50
N ASN A 426 28.89 -18.01 16.60
CA ASN A 426 29.65 -18.28 17.82
C ASN A 426 30.64 -19.44 17.64
N ASP A 427 30.28 -20.46 16.87
CA ASP A 427 31.17 -21.58 16.52
C ASP A 427 32.32 -21.16 15.59
N THR A 428 32.16 -20.05 14.87
CA THR A 428 33.21 -19.45 14.01
C THR A 428 34.01 -18.33 14.68
N ALA A 429 33.73 -17.97 15.93
CA ALA A 429 34.57 -17.03 16.67
C ALA A 429 35.97 -17.64 16.89
N PRO A 430 37.07 -16.89 16.68
CA PRO A 430 38.40 -17.45 16.77
C PRO A 430 38.70 -17.89 18.20
N GLY A 431 38.66 -19.20 18.43
CA GLY A 431 39.23 -19.82 19.62
C GLY A 431 40.70 -19.46 19.74
N LYS A 432 41.10 -19.15 20.98
CA LYS A 432 42.46 -19.07 21.55
C LYS A 432 43.51 -19.86 20.75
N PRO A 433 44.77 -19.38 20.64
CA PRO A 433 45.72 -19.86 19.64
C PRO A 433 45.88 -21.37 19.72
N SER A 434 45.70 -22.03 18.57
CA SER A 434 46.17 -23.40 18.36
C SER A 434 47.63 -23.45 18.80
N SER A 435 47.92 -24.30 19.79
CA SER A 435 49.30 -24.67 20.08
C SER A 435 49.81 -25.41 18.84
N THR A 436 50.56 -24.67 18.02
CA THR A 436 51.41 -25.25 17.00
C THR A 436 52.29 -26.31 17.66
N LYS A 437 51.96 -27.57 17.42
CA LYS A 437 52.85 -28.71 17.67
C LYS A 437 54.08 -28.46 16.78
N SER A 438 55.15 -27.97 17.39
CA SER A 438 56.47 -27.92 16.78
C SER A 438 56.88 -29.34 16.42
N THR A 439 56.94 -29.63 15.12
CA THR A 439 57.59 -30.83 14.59
C THR A 439 59.09 -30.67 14.76
N SER A 440 59.60 -31.11 15.91
CA SER A 440 61.01 -31.34 16.17
C SER A 440 61.40 -32.72 15.66
N THR A 441 62.15 -32.74 14.56
CA THR A 441 62.95 -33.88 14.10
C THR A 441 64.02 -34.28 15.11
N LYS A 442 64.07 -35.55 15.52
CA LYS A 442 65.27 -36.31 15.96
C LYS A 442 64.85 -37.78 16.17
N SER A 443 65.25 -38.68 15.28
CA SER A 443 66.52 -39.42 15.23
C SER A 443 66.52 -40.63 16.16
N ASP A 444 66.94 -41.72 15.53
CA ASP A 444 66.80 -43.11 15.91
C ASP A 444 67.52 -43.53 17.21
N SER A 445 67.04 -44.66 17.69
CA SER A 445 67.42 -45.51 18.81
C SER A 445 68.90 -45.90 18.93
N SER A 446 69.39 -46.02 20.18
CA SER A 446 70.23 -47.15 20.61
C SER A 446 70.51 -47.20 22.13
N LYS A 447 70.18 -48.35 22.74
CA LYS A 447 70.88 -49.05 23.85
C LYS A 447 70.65 -48.63 25.34
N PRO A 448 70.97 -49.51 26.33
CA PRO A 448 69.99 -49.97 27.33
C PRO A 448 70.42 -49.73 28.80
N THR A 449 69.51 -50.09 29.71
CA THR A 449 69.50 -50.05 31.18
C THR A 449 70.79 -50.49 31.91
N PRO A 450 70.98 -50.00 33.16
CA PRO A 450 71.10 -50.94 34.29
C PRO A 450 70.27 -50.55 35.55
N PRO A 451 70.04 -51.50 36.47
CA PRO A 451 69.04 -51.43 37.54
C PRO A 451 69.65 -50.96 38.88
N ILE A 452 68.81 -50.73 39.91
CA ILE A 452 68.99 -51.19 41.32
C ILE A 452 68.02 -50.48 42.31
N VAL A 453 67.23 -51.31 43.01
CA VAL A 453 66.87 -51.36 44.47
C VAL A 453 66.13 -50.14 45.09
N GLY A 454 65.17 -50.28 46.00
CA GLY A 454 64.54 -51.40 46.70
C GLY A 454 63.64 -50.88 47.84
N GLU A 455 62.92 -51.82 48.48
CA GLU A 455 62.20 -51.71 49.77
C GLU A 455 60.93 -50.84 49.83
N ARG A 456 59.89 -51.10 50.63
CA ARG A 456 59.27 -52.25 51.33
C ARG A 456 57.89 -51.70 51.79
N PRO A 457 56.81 -52.50 51.89
CA PRO A 457 55.46 -51.96 52.05
C PRO A 457 55.01 -51.84 53.52
N GLY A 458 54.21 -50.82 53.81
CA GLY A 458 53.42 -50.75 55.05
C GLY A 458 52.78 -49.37 55.28
N GLU A 459 51.48 -49.25 55.02
CA GLU A 459 50.43 -48.81 55.97
C GLU A 459 49.17 -48.30 55.21
N PRO A 460 47.94 -48.72 55.56
CA PRO A 460 46.74 -48.43 54.79
C PRO A 460 46.11 -47.10 55.23
N THR A 461 46.02 -46.13 54.32
CA THR A 461 45.23 -44.91 54.52
C THR A 461 44.07 -44.81 53.51
N LYS A 462 42.87 -44.85 54.10
CA LYS A 462 41.52 -44.42 53.66
C LYS A 462 41.35 -43.94 52.20
N PRO A 463 40.35 -44.45 51.44
CA PRO A 463 40.10 -44.01 50.07
C PRO A 463 39.63 -42.54 50.04
N ALA A 464 40.40 -41.69 49.36
CA ALA A 464 39.99 -40.35 48.99
C ALA A 464 39.14 -40.41 47.71
N THR A 465 37.94 -39.86 47.81
CA THR A 465 36.96 -39.68 46.73
C THR A 465 37.58 -38.93 45.54
N PRO A 466 37.35 -39.36 44.28
CA PRO A 466 37.86 -38.63 43.12
C PRO A 466 37.19 -37.25 43.02
N THR A 467 38.02 -36.21 42.97
CA THR A 467 37.59 -34.84 42.66
C THR A 467 37.00 -34.79 41.25
N PRO A 468 35.79 -34.23 41.06
CA PRO A 468 35.23 -34.11 39.73
C PRO A 468 36.03 -33.11 38.90
N THR A 469 36.43 -33.53 37.70
CA THR A 469 36.83 -32.65 36.60
C THR A 469 35.81 -31.51 36.48
N PRO A 470 36.22 -30.23 36.39
CA PRO A 470 35.27 -29.16 36.17
C PRO A 470 34.61 -29.40 34.80
N THR A 471 33.35 -29.81 34.83
CA THR A 471 32.46 -29.82 33.68
C THR A 471 32.54 -28.42 33.08
N ALA A 472 32.88 -28.32 31.79
CA ALA A 472 32.76 -27.06 31.08
C ALA A 472 31.36 -26.50 31.37
N ASP A 473 31.29 -25.24 31.82
CA ASP A 473 30.01 -24.56 32.02
C ASP A 473 29.15 -24.80 30.77
N PRO A 474 27.88 -25.23 30.92
CA PRO A 474 27.01 -25.34 29.77
C PRO A 474 27.02 -23.99 29.06
N ALA A 475 27.30 -24.00 27.76
CA ALA A 475 27.22 -22.81 26.94
C ALA A 475 25.92 -22.07 27.30
N PRO A 476 25.97 -20.77 27.62
CA PRO A 476 24.79 -20.05 28.09
C PRO A 476 23.66 -20.30 27.10
N ALA A 477 22.48 -20.68 27.61
CA ALA A 477 21.31 -20.93 26.79
C ALA A 477 21.15 -19.75 25.81
N PRO A 478 21.02 -19.99 24.48
CA PRO A 478 21.00 -18.90 23.52
C PRO A 478 19.88 -17.93 23.89
N ALA A 479 20.25 -16.66 24.11
CA ALA A 479 19.34 -15.62 24.58
C ALA A 479 18.07 -15.58 23.72
N ASN A 480 16.92 -15.31 24.36
CA ASN A 480 15.67 -15.08 23.63
C ASN A 480 15.89 -14.00 22.57
N VAL A 481 15.53 -14.29 21.31
CA VAL A 481 15.65 -13.33 20.20
C VAL A 481 14.71 -12.15 20.47
N PRO A 482 15.22 -10.91 20.52
CA PRO A 482 14.37 -9.73 20.78
C PRO A 482 13.28 -9.56 19.73
N ALA A 483 12.14 -9.01 20.15
CA ALA A 483 11.02 -8.64 19.29
C ALA A 483 11.45 -7.76 18.10
N SER A 484 12.23 -6.72 18.39
CA SER A 484 12.79 -5.80 17.39
C SER A 484 13.70 -6.50 16.39
N ALA A 485 14.38 -7.59 16.77
CA ALA A 485 15.21 -8.38 15.85
C ALA A 485 14.37 -9.24 14.89
N ILE A 486 13.25 -9.80 15.36
CA ILE A 486 12.30 -10.55 14.51
C ILE A 486 11.64 -9.59 13.52
N ASP A 487 11.14 -8.47 14.02
CA ASP A 487 10.49 -7.43 13.24
C ASP A 487 11.42 -6.91 12.12
N ALA A 488 12.62 -6.46 12.51
CA ALA A 488 13.62 -6.02 11.56
C ALA A 488 13.98 -7.11 10.54
N ALA A 489 14.08 -8.38 10.94
CA ALA A 489 14.39 -9.45 10.00
C ALA A 489 13.32 -9.63 8.91
N ILE A 490 12.04 -9.51 9.27
CA ILE A 490 10.92 -9.60 8.33
C ILE A 490 10.96 -8.42 7.35
N LYS A 491 11.07 -7.19 7.86
CA LYS A 491 11.09 -5.95 7.06
C LYS A 491 12.30 -5.89 6.14
N ARG A 492 13.49 -6.24 6.65
CA ARG A 492 14.74 -6.31 5.86
C ARG A 492 14.65 -7.36 4.75
N ALA A 493 14.09 -8.54 5.04
CA ALA A 493 13.93 -9.58 4.03
C ALA A 493 13.00 -9.12 2.89
N TRP A 494 11.89 -8.45 3.22
CA TRP A 494 10.98 -7.92 2.21
C TRP A 494 11.59 -6.79 1.37
N LEU A 495 12.24 -5.81 2.02
CA LEU A 495 12.98 -4.76 1.32
C LEU A 495 14.01 -5.34 0.37
N LYS A 496 14.77 -6.35 0.81
CA LYS A 496 15.76 -7.02 -0.03
C LYS A 496 15.11 -7.67 -1.25
N LEU A 497 14.01 -8.40 -1.08
CA LEU A 497 13.35 -9.06 -2.21
C LEU A 497 12.84 -8.06 -3.26
N LEU A 498 12.40 -6.87 -2.85
CA LEU A 498 11.94 -5.83 -3.79
C LEU A 498 13.09 -5.02 -4.41
N LEU A 499 14.12 -4.70 -3.64
CA LEU A 499 15.19 -3.76 -4.02
C LEU A 499 16.49 -4.42 -4.48
N ASP A 500 16.60 -5.75 -4.39
CA ASP A 500 17.77 -6.47 -4.89
C ASP A 500 18.06 -6.13 -6.37
N THR A 501 19.34 -6.08 -6.70
CA THR A 501 19.80 -5.68 -8.04
C THR A 501 19.22 -6.54 -9.16
N ALA A 502 19.11 -7.86 -8.96
CA ALA A 502 18.52 -8.74 -9.96
C ALA A 502 17.01 -8.47 -10.11
N GLN A 503 16.31 -8.25 -9.00
CA GLN A 503 14.89 -7.93 -9.03
C GLN A 503 14.61 -6.61 -9.73
N ARG A 504 15.36 -5.56 -9.40
CA ARG A 504 15.22 -4.25 -10.05
C ARG A 504 15.51 -4.31 -11.55
N ALA A 505 16.51 -5.07 -11.97
CA ALA A 505 16.83 -5.24 -13.39
C ALA A 505 15.66 -5.88 -14.16
N ARG A 506 15.01 -6.91 -13.58
CA ARG A 506 13.87 -7.60 -14.18
C ARG A 506 12.59 -6.76 -14.18
N SER A 507 12.31 -6.11 -13.05
CA SER A 507 11.05 -5.37 -12.82
C SER A 507 11.06 -3.95 -13.36
N LYS A 508 12.24 -3.37 -13.57
CA LYS A 508 12.45 -1.93 -13.81
C LYS A 508 11.79 -1.07 -12.73
N LEU A 509 11.72 -1.58 -11.50
CA LEU A 509 11.16 -0.86 -10.36
C LEU A 509 11.87 0.49 -10.19
N ALA A 510 11.12 1.57 -10.32
CA ALA A 510 11.64 2.94 -10.25
C ALA A 510 11.23 3.68 -8.97
N LEU A 511 10.25 3.15 -8.22
CA LEU A 511 9.74 3.76 -7.00
C LEU A 511 9.23 2.70 -6.02
N LEU A 512 9.52 2.89 -4.73
CA LEU A 512 8.97 2.14 -3.61
C LEU A 512 8.50 3.12 -2.52
N MET A 513 7.20 3.14 -2.24
CA MET A 513 6.61 3.86 -1.12
C MET A 513 6.27 2.87 0.01
N TRP A 514 6.89 3.06 1.17
CA TRP A 514 6.71 2.19 2.33
C TRP A 514 5.54 2.63 3.23
N PHE A 515 4.78 1.68 3.75
CA PHE A 515 3.69 1.91 4.69
C PHE A 515 4.20 2.10 6.12
N GLU A 516 4.22 3.33 6.62
CA GLU A 516 4.54 3.62 8.03
C GLU A 516 3.25 3.72 8.86
N VAL A 517 2.60 2.58 9.04
CA VAL A 517 1.33 2.48 9.77
C VAL A 517 1.30 1.30 10.75
N LEU A 518 0.56 1.49 11.85
CA LEU A 518 0.21 0.44 12.81
C LEU A 518 -1.28 0.22 12.65
N LYS A 519 -1.67 -0.92 12.08
CA LYS A 519 -3.06 -1.21 11.83
C LYS A 519 -3.59 -2.19 12.87
N THR A 520 -4.66 -1.81 13.55
CA THR A 520 -5.42 -2.74 14.40
C THR A 520 -6.59 -3.27 13.59
N GLU A 521 -6.62 -4.57 13.38
CA GLU A 521 -7.71 -5.25 12.68
C GLU A 521 -8.88 -5.58 13.60
N GLU A 522 -10.00 -5.94 12.97
CA GLU A 522 -11.11 -6.58 13.64
C GLU A 522 -10.61 -7.82 14.41
N GLY A 523 -11.09 -7.98 15.66
CA GLY A 523 -10.56 -8.97 16.59
C GLY A 523 -9.29 -8.55 17.35
N GLY A 524 -8.80 -7.31 17.16
CA GLY A 524 -7.71 -6.73 17.95
C GLY A 524 -6.31 -7.16 17.52
N LEU A 525 -6.18 -7.87 16.38
CA LEU A 525 -4.88 -8.23 15.83
C LEU A 525 -4.16 -6.98 15.33
N VAL A 526 -2.97 -6.72 15.86
CA VAL A 526 -2.16 -5.56 15.49
C VAL A 526 -1.13 -5.97 14.44
N ARG A 527 -1.06 -5.19 13.35
CA ARG A 527 -0.02 -5.26 12.32
C ARG A 527 0.84 -4.02 12.34
N ASP A 528 2.12 -4.23 12.52
CA ASP A 528 3.13 -3.19 12.50
C ASP A 528 3.92 -3.24 11.20
N PHE A 529 3.68 -2.28 10.31
CA PHE A 529 4.46 -2.12 9.09
C PHE A 529 5.69 -1.20 9.28
N ALA A 530 5.81 -0.52 10.42
CA ALA A 530 6.76 0.56 10.65
C ALA A 530 8.23 0.24 10.41
N LEU A 531 8.96 1.05 9.66
CA LEU A 531 10.42 1.03 9.79
C LEU A 531 10.88 1.86 10.99
N THR A 532 10.09 2.86 11.40
CA THR A 532 10.56 3.94 12.29
C THR A 532 10.01 3.94 13.73
N ARG A 533 9.02 3.08 14.01
CA ARG A 533 8.34 3.04 15.31
C ARG A 533 9.26 2.56 16.43
N ASP A 534 10.05 1.52 16.17
CA ASP A 534 11.03 0.96 17.10
C ASP A 534 12.46 1.41 16.72
N GLY A 535 13.23 1.88 17.70
CA GLY A 535 14.56 2.44 17.48
C GLY A 535 15.58 1.41 17.01
N ASP A 536 15.50 0.17 17.49
CA ASP A 536 16.40 -0.91 17.07
C ASP A 536 16.07 -1.37 15.66
N VAL A 537 14.76 -1.43 15.32
CA VAL A 537 14.32 -1.71 13.95
C VAL A 537 14.83 -0.64 13.00
N ALA A 538 14.62 0.63 13.32
CA ALA A 538 15.07 1.76 12.50
C ALA A 538 16.60 1.74 12.28
N ALA A 539 17.38 1.48 13.34
CA ALA A 539 18.83 1.39 13.26
C ALA A 539 19.31 0.26 12.33
N ARG A 540 18.65 -0.91 12.38
CA ARG A 540 18.96 -2.06 11.51
C ARG A 540 18.58 -1.79 10.05
N ILE A 541 17.44 -1.16 9.81
CA ILE A 541 17.00 -0.76 8.48
C ILE A 541 17.96 0.26 7.88
N LYS A 542 18.32 1.30 8.65
CA LYS A 542 19.33 2.31 8.28
C LYS A 542 20.64 1.66 7.81
N GLY A 543 21.12 0.64 8.53
CA GLY A 543 22.33 -0.09 8.17
C GLY A 543 22.27 -0.78 6.79
N ASP A 544 21.07 -1.12 6.31
CA ASP A 544 20.88 -1.78 5.02
C ASP A 544 20.62 -0.81 3.87
N LEU A 545 20.02 0.37 4.13
CA LEU A 545 19.57 1.27 3.07
C LEU A 545 20.70 1.71 2.13
N GLY A 546 21.92 1.88 2.67
CA GLY A 546 23.10 2.22 1.87
C GLY A 546 23.57 1.14 0.89
N SER A 547 23.05 -0.09 1.00
CA SER A 547 23.34 -1.19 0.07
C SER A 547 22.44 -1.19 -1.18
N TYR A 548 21.35 -0.42 -1.17
CA TYR A 548 20.42 -0.33 -2.29
C TYR A 548 20.73 0.89 -3.17
N ALA A 549 20.51 0.76 -4.48
CA ALA A 549 20.60 1.89 -5.40
C ALA A 549 19.34 2.77 -5.28
N LEU A 550 19.37 3.74 -4.37
CA LEU A 550 18.26 4.64 -4.06
C LEU A 550 18.50 6.05 -4.60
N ALA A 551 17.48 6.62 -5.23
CA ALA A 551 17.45 8.02 -5.67
C ALA A 551 16.86 8.90 -4.56
N LEU A 552 17.63 9.16 -3.51
CA LEU A 552 17.22 10.00 -2.38
C LEU A 552 17.03 11.49 -2.77
N GLY A 553 16.27 12.21 -1.95
CA GLY A 553 15.99 13.65 -2.14
C GLY A 553 17.22 14.54 -1.86
N GLY A 554 17.02 15.86 -1.94
CA GLY A 554 18.06 16.85 -1.63
C GLY A 554 19.06 17.17 -2.75
N SER A 555 18.66 17.03 -4.03
CA SER A 555 19.40 17.61 -5.16
C SER A 555 19.17 19.11 -5.28
#